data_AF-A0A7V1RGI1-F1
#
_entry.id   AF-A0A7V1RGI1-F1
#
_cell.length_a   1.000
_cell.length_b   1.000
_cell.length_c   1.000
_cell.angle_alpha   90.00
_cell.angle_beta   90.00
_cell.angle_gamma   90.00
#
_symmetry.space_group_name_H-M   'P 1'
#
loop_
_entity.id
_entity.type
_entity.pdbx_description
1 polymer ?
#
loop_
_entity_poly.entity_id
_entity_poly.type
_entity_poly.pdbx_seq_one_letter_code
_entity_poly.pdbx_strand_id
1 'polypeptide(L)'
;MDALAFTEGTCRGGALLHLKTAYQCLLPLAGAFGPAIARADAAACTENAQRVKALLDSSTPLLEFMQNQRRVFLRIVFSTVPPPGRIARRLLYLDDYDWDYLMKPKTAPLEALNRYLLRWEAEAKKPATEVVPPEQPAELEGLISDERLDPGEIRRHFAWHHYRIARLRLVYAALRLEEVRKRTGRYPDTLESLGLGDYATDPFSNSPLRYRRTGAGYALYSVGANGKDDGGTAPPGGELNQGDILL
;
A
#
# COMPACT_ATOMS: atom_id res chain seq x y z
N MET A 1 10.95 14.99 -2.88
CA MET A 1 10.39 14.46 -1.61
C MET A 1 8.94 14.91 -1.40
N ASP A 2 8.56 16.14 -1.75
CA ASP A 2 7.19 16.64 -1.52
C ASP A 2 6.11 15.81 -2.24
N ALA A 3 6.41 15.26 -3.42
CA ALA A 3 5.49 14.35 -4.10
C ALA A 3 5.19 13.07 -3.28
N LEU A 4 6.19 12.51 -2.59
CA LEU A 4 6.00 11.37 -1.68
C LEU A 4 5.13 11.79 -0.49
N ALA A 5 5.41 12.96 0.09
CA ALA A 5 4.62 13.50 1.20
C ALA A 5 3.16 13.77 0.80
N PHE A 6 2.92 14.28 -0.42
CA PHE A 6 1.58 14.46 -0.98
C PHE A 6 0.85 13.12 -1.09
N THR A 7 1.48 12.09 -1.65
CA THR A 7 0.85 10.76 -1.78
C THR A 7 0.54 10.14 -0.42
N GLU A 8 1.44 10.28 0.56
CA GLU A 8 1.15 9.85 1.94
C GLU A 8 -0.01 10.64 2.54
N GLY A 9 -0.06 11.95 2.29
CA GLY A 9 -1.17 12.82 2.71
C GLY A 9 -2.50 12.37 2.14
N THR A 10 -2.56 11.99 0.86
CA THR A 10 -3.80 11.49 0.24
C THR A 10 -4.27 10.19 0.88
N CYS A 11 -3.35 9.32 1.32
CA CYS A 11 -3.67 8.05 1.97
C CYS A 11 -4.21 8.18 3.40
N ARG A 12 -4.08 9.36 4.04
CA ARG A 12 -4.59 9.59 5.40
C ARG A 12 -6.10 9.35 5.45
N GLY A 13 -6.55 8.70 6.52
CA GLY A 13 -7.96 8.31 6.70
C GLY A 13 -8.34 6.97 6.07
N GLY A 14 -7.42 6.29 5.37
CA GLY A 14 -7.58 4.88 5.03
C GLY A 14 -8.64 4.58 3.97
N ALA A 15 -8.96 5.49 3.06
CA ALA A 15 -9.88 5.17 1.97
C ALA A 15 -9.17 4.34 0.89
N LEU A 16 -9.66 3.14 0.58
CA LEU A 16 -9.03 2.25 -0.42
C LEU A 16 -8.81 2.97 -1.75
N LEU A 17 -9.79 3.74 -2.23
CA LEU A 17 -9.67 4.49 -3.48
C LEU A 17 -8.43 5.40 -3.53
N HIS A 18 -7.99 5.95 -2.40
CA HIS A 18 -6.79 6.81 -2.36
C HIS A 18 -5.50 6.05 -2.68
N LEU A 19 -5.46 4.71 -2.51
CA LEU A 19 -4.32 3.91 -2.92
C LEU A 19 -4.10 3.96 -4.43
N LYS A 20 -5.20 3.95 -5.21
CA LYS A 20 -5.15 4.14 -6.68
C LYS A 20 -4.61 5.51 -7.03
N THR A 21 -5.15 6.55 -6.38
CA THR A 21 -4.72 7.94 -6.61
C THR A 21 -3.24 8.12 -6.29
N ALA A 22 -2.78 7.63 -5.14
CA ALA A 22 -1.38 7.68 -4.74
C ALA A 22 -0.48 6.96 -5.76
N TYR A 23 -0.88 5.77 -6.21
CA TYR A 23 -0.18 5.03 -7.25
C TYR A 23 -0.04 5.86 -8.54
N GLN A 24 -1.14 6.42 -9.03
CA GLN A 24 -1.18 7.23 -10.25
C GLN A 24 -0.34 8.50 -10.15
N CYS A 25 -0.24 9.11 -8.97
CA CYS A 25 0.64 10.26 -8.73
C CYS A 25 2.12 9.88 -8.68
N LEU A 26 2.46 8.68 -8.20
CA LEU A 26 3.85 8.22 -8.09
C LEU A 26 4.42 7.68 -9.39
N LEU A 27 3.59 7.03 -10.23
CA LEU A 27 4.03 6.34 -11.43
C LEU A 27 4.85 7.23 -12.38
N PRO A 28 4.44 8.48 -12.72
CA PRO A 28 5.21 9.35 -13.62
C PRO A 28 6.54 9.82 -13.02
N LEU A 29 6.70 9.73 -11.70
CA LEU A 29 7.88 10.23 -10.98
C LEU A 29 8.94 9.15 -10.78
N ALA A 30 8.65 7.89 -11.11
CA ALA A 30 9.55 6.76 -10.85
C ALA A 30 10.97 7.00 -11.37
N GLY A 31 11.12 7.44 -12.63
CA GLY A 31 12.43 7.71 -13.23
C GLY A 31 13.13 8.98 -12.76
N ALA A 32 12.47 9.84 -11.97
CA ALA A 32 13.04 11.09 -11.48
C ALA A 32 13.81 10.93 -10.16
N PHE A 33 13.52 9.87 -9.38
CA PHE A 33 14.11 9.68 -8.05
C PHE A 33 15.62 9.43 -8.12
N GLY A 34 16.08 8.43 -8.86
CA GLY A 34 17.51 8.12 -9.00
C GLY A 34 18.38 9.34 -9.37
N PRO A 35 18.08 10.07 -10.46
CA PRO A 35 18.84 11.26 -10.85
C PRO A 35 18.75 12.42 -9.85
N ALA A 36 17.63 12.59 -9.14
CA ALA A 36 17.51 13.61 -8.10
C ALA A 36 18.39 13.28 -6.89
N ILE A 37 18.39 12.02 -6.46
CA ILE A 37 19.17 11.52 -5.33
C ILE A 37 20.68 11.58 -5.63
N ALA A 38 21.11 11.17 -6.82
CA ALA A 38 22.52 11.20 -7.21
C ALA A 38 23.14 12.62 -7.22
N ARG A 39 22.33 13.64 -7.52
CA ARG A 39 22.72 15.05 -7.55
C ARG A 39 22.76 15.70 -6.16
N ALA A 40 22.07 15.13 -5.17
CA ALA A 40 22.09 15.66 -3.82
C ALA A 40 23.47 15.51 -3.17
N ASP A 41 23.82 16.46 -2.29
CA ASP A 41 24.98 16.34 -1.42
C ASP A 41 24.68 15.43 -0.21
N ALA A 42 25.69 15.17 0.62
CA ALA A 42 25.55 14.29 1.78
C ALA A 42 24.56 14.82 2.85
N ALA A 43 24.48 16.13 3.02
CA ALA A 43 23.59 16.75 4.00
C ALA A 43 22.13 16.63 3.53
N ALA A 44 21.86 16.96 2.26
CA ALA A 44 20.57 16.80 1.63
C ALA A 44 20.14 15.33 1.57
N CYS A 45 21.06 14.38 1.36
CA CYS A 45 20.73 12.94 1.43
C CYS A 45 20.27 12.56 2.84
N THR A 46 21.00 12.99 3.87
CA THR A 46 20.64 12.74 5.28
C THR A 46 19.27 13.32 5.63
N GLU A 47 19.03 14.59 5.30
CA GLU A 47 17.76 15.27 5.58
C GLU A 47 16.59 14.58 4.86
N ASN A 48 16.74 14.32 3.56
CA ASN A 48 15.69 13.65 2.80
C ASN A 48 15.45 12.22 3.29
N ALA A 49 16.48 11.50 3.74
CA ALA A 49 16.32 10.17 4.32
C ALA A 49 15.48 10.23 5.61
N GLN A 50 15.72 11.24 6.47
CA GLN A 50 14.90 11.46 7.66
C GLN A 50 13.44 11.78 7.31
N ARG A 51 13.22 12.62 6.29
CA ARG A 51 11.86 12.94 5.80
C ARG A 51 11.14 11.69 5.31
N VAL A 52 11.78 10.87 4.48
CA VAL A 52 11.17 9.63 3.95
C VAL A 52 10.96 8.60 5.06
N LYS A 53 11.87 8.51 6.04
CA LYS A 53 11.67 7.67 7.22
C LYS A 53 10.42 8.09 8.01
N ALA A 54 10.24 9.39 8.26
CA ALA A 54 9.05 9.89 8.94
C ALA A 54 7.75 9.59 8.17
N LEU A 55 7.80 9.60 6.84
CA LEU A 55 6.69 9.15 5.99
C LEU A 55 6.41 7.65 6.16
N LEU A 56 7.44 6.80 6.16
CA LEU A 56 7.29 5.36 6.42
C LEU A 56 6.69 5.09 7.80
N ASP A 57 7.17 5.78 8.83
CA ASP A 57 6.72 5.63 10.22
C ASP A 57 5.27 6.08 10.44
N SER A 58 4.80 7.04 9.64
CA SER A 58 3.43 7.55 9.70
C SER A 58 2.50 6.97 8.63
N SER A 59 2.97 5.97 7.88
CA SER A 59 2.19 5.37 6.80
C SER A 59 1.03 4.54 7.34
N THR A 60 -0.16 4.74 6.76
CA THR A 60 -1.37 3.98 7.14
C THR A 60 -1.19 2.48 6.83
N PRO A 61 -1.33 1.58 7.81
CA PRO A 61 -1.28 0.13 7.60
C PRO A 61 -2.42 -0.37 6.70
N LEU A 62 -2.18 -1.44 5.94
CA LEU A 62 -3.18 -2.01 5.04
C LEU A 62 -4.47 -2.44 5.77
N LEU A 63 -4.33 -2.94 6.99
CA LEU A 63 -5.47 -3.30 7.84
C LEU A 63 -6.39 -2.11 8.12
N GLU A 64 -5.86 -0.91 8.35
CA GLU A 64 -6.67 0.29 8.58
C GLU A 64 -7.49 0.65 7.35
N PHE A 65 -6.93 0.48 6.15
CA PHE A 65 -7.69 0.68 4.91
C PHE A 65 -8.87 -0.29 4.81
N MET A 66 -8.67 -1.56 5.15
CA MET A 66 -9.74 -2.56 5.13
C MET A 66 -10.79 -2.33 6.20
N GLN A 67 -10.39 -1.92 7.41
CA GLN A 67 -11.32 -1.55 8.46
C GLN A 67 -12.16 -0.34 8.09
N ASN A 68 -11.57 0.67 7.45
CA ASN A 68 -12.30 1.82 6.96
C ASN A 68 -13.23 1.45 5.79
N GLN A 69 -12.75 0.63 4.84
CA GLN A 69 -13.59 0.08 3.78
C GLN A 69 -14.81 -0.63 4.35
N ARG A 70 -14.61 -1.47 5.37
CA ARG A 70 -15.71 -2.18 6.03
C ARG A 70 -16.75 -1.23 6.60
N ARG A 71 -16.31 -0.21 7.36
CA ARG A 71 -17.19 0.81 7.94
C ARG A 71 -17.98 1.58 6.87
N VAL A 72 -17.29 2.02 5.81
CA VAL A 72 -17.91 2.79 4.72
C VAL A 72 -18.92 1.95 3.95
N PHE A 73 -18.58 0.71 3.61
CA PHE A 73 -19.44 -0.15 2.80
C PHE A 73 -20.70 -0.57 3.53
N LEU A 74 -20.56 -0.99 4.78
CA LEU A 74 -21.70 -1.34 5.59
C LEU A 74 -22.64 -0.14 5.68
N ARG A 75 -22.12 1.08 5.94
CA ARG A 75 -22.93 2.30 5.94
C ARG A 75 -23.66 2.55 4.61
N ILE A 76 -22.99 2.39 3.47
CA ILE A 76 -23.62 2.60 2.15
C ILE A 76 -24.77 1.60 1.94
N VAL A 77 -24.52 0.30 2.13
CA VAL A 77 -25.55 -0.73 1.94
C VAL A 77 -26.70 -0.55 2.93
N PHE A 78 -26.43 -0.18 4.18
CA PHE A 78 -27.46 0.16 5.16
C PHE A 78 -28.36 1.32 4.71
N SER A 79 -27.84 2.27 3.93
CA SER A 79 -28.62 3.40 3.43
C SER A 79 -29.45 3.06 2.18
N THR A 80 -29.11 1.98 1.47
CA THR A 80 -29.78 1.57 0.22
C THR A 80 -30.79 0.45 0.42
N VAL A 81 -30.64 -0.39 1.45
CA VAL A 81 -31.64 -1.42 1.81
C VAL A 81 -32.78 -0.77 2.58
N PRO A 82 -34.02 -0.73 2.06
CA PRO A 82 -35.13 -0.12 2.77
C PRO A 82 -35.41 -0.92 4.05
N PRO A 83 -35.50 -0.26 5.22
CA PRO A 83 -35.87 -0.95 6.45
C PRO A 83 -37.29 -1.54 6.33
N PRO A 84 -37.61 -2.64 7.05
CA PRO A 84 -38.99 -2.91 7.41
C PRO A 84 -39.44 -1.80 8.39
N GLY A 85 -40.00 -0.71 7.85
CA GLY A 85 -40.61 0.38 8.63
C GLY A 85 -39.85 1.72 8.62
N ARG A 86 -40.61 2.79 8.83
CA ARG A 86 -40.22 4.22 8.72
C ARG A 86 -39.25 4.68 9.83
N ILE A 87 -37.98 4.29 9.79
CA ILE A 87 -36.95 5.00 10.58
C ILE A 87 -35.89 5.52 9.63
N ALA A 88 -36.00 6.81 9.32
CA ALA A 88 -35.00 7.56 8.57
C ALA A 88 -33.76 7.77 9.46
N ARG A 89 -32.76 6.88 9.33
CA ARG A 89 -31.48 7.01 10.01
C ARG A 89 -30.57 7.98 9.26
N ARG A 90 -30.92 9.27 9.31
CA ARG A 90 -30.04 10.36 8.85
C ARG A 90 -29.21 10.78 10.06
N LEU A 91 -27.90 10.55 10.00
CA LEU A 91 -26.87 10.83 11.02
C LEU A 91 -26.82 9.83 12.19
N LEU A 92 -25.93 8.83 12.09
CA LEU A 92 -25.45 8.08 13.25
C LEU A 92 -23.92 8.04 13.22
N TYR A 93 -23.30 8.43 14.33
CA TYR A 93 -21.87 8.44 14.56
C TYR A 93 -21.46 7.02 14.97
N LEU A 94 -20.83 6.27 14.05
CA LEU A 94 -20.49 4.86 14.21
C LEU A 94 -19.29 4.68 15.16
N ASP A 95 -19.57 4.54 16.46
CA ASP A 95 -18.71 3.79 17.37
C ASP A 95 -19.11 2.30 17.41
N ASP A 96 -18.32 1.47 18.09
CA ASP A 96 -18.56 0.02 18.19
C ASP A 96 -19.90 -0.31 18.86
N TYR A 97 -20.43 0.61 19.69
CA TYR A 97 -21.70 0.45 20.40
C TYR A 97 -22.89 0.58 19.45
N ASP A 98 -22.92 1.61 18.60
CA ASP A 98 -23.97 1.78 17.59
C ASP A 98 -24.00 0.58 16.61
N TRP A 99 -22.83 0.01 16.30
CA TRP A 99 -22.69 -1.18 15.48
C TRP A 99 -23.34 -2.42 16.12
N ASP A 100 -22.97 -2.73 17.36
CA ASP A 100 -23.37 -3.97 18.03
C ASP A 100 -24.84 -4.01 18.48
N TYR A 101 -25.48 -2.86 18.63
CA TYR A 101 -26.83 -2.76 19.22
C TYR A 101 -27.88 -2.14 18.28
N LEU A 102 -27.53 -1.17 17.43
CA LEU A 102 -28.50 -0.48 16.57
C LEU A 102 -28.41 -0.92 15.10
N MET A 103 -27.21 -1.27 14.65
CA MET A 103 -26.88 -1.52 13.25
C MET A 103 -26.47 -2.97 12.96
N LYS A 104 -26.65 -3.90 13.91
CA LYS A 104 -26.39 -5.33 13.62
C LYS A 104 -27.12 -5.74 12.34
N PRO A 105 -26.41 -6.34 11.37
CA PRO A 105 -27.03 -6.95 10.20
C PRO A 105 -28.20 -7.83 10.63
N LYS A 106 -29.42 -7.52 10.17
CA LYS A 106 -30.62 -8.35 10.43
C LYS A 106 -31.08 -9.11 9.19
N THR A 107 -30.33 -8.98 8.10
CA THR A 107 -30.61 -9.61 6.81
C THR A 107 -29.40 -10.41 6.36
N ALA A 108 -29.66 -11.54 5.69
CA ALA A 108 -28.60 -12.43 5.21
C ALA A 108 -27.52 -11.73 4.36
N PRO A 109 -27.87 -10.79 3.43
CA PRO A 109 -26.85 -10.05 2.66
C PRO A 109 -25.91 -9.20 3.51
N LEU A 110 -26.41 -8.54 4.57
CA LEU A 110 -25.58 -7.69 5.43
C LEU A 110 -24.66 -8.52 6.33
N GLU A 111 -25.13 -9.68 6.81
CA GLU A 111 -24.31 -10.62 7.58
C GLU A 111 -23.22 -11.23 6.69
N ALA A 112 -23.57 -11.63 5.47
CA ALA A 112 -22.63 -12.11 4.47
C ALA A 112 -21.57 -11.05 4.15
N LEU A 113 -21.97 -9.78 3.98
CA LEU A 113 -21.07 -8.67 3.68
C LEU A 113 -20.07 -8.43 4.82
N ASN A 114 -20.56 -8.37 6.06
CA ASN A 114 -19.68 -8.20 7.22
C ASN A 114 -18.69 -9.36 7.36
N ARG A 115 -19.15 -10.62 7.22
CA ARG A 115 -18.25 -11.80 7.23
C ARG A 115 -17.22 -11.75 6.11
N TYR A 116 -17.63 -11.35 4.90
CA TYR A 116 -16.73 -11.22 3.76
C TYR A 116 -15.64 -10.17 3.99
N LEU A 117 -16.00 -8.99 4.50
CA LEU A 117 -15.05 -7.92 4.80
C LEU A 117 -14.13 -8.26 5.97
N LEU A 118 -14.61 -8.98 6.99
CA LEU A 118 -13.78 -9.51 8.07
C LEU A 118 -12.74 -10.53 7.58
N ARG A 119 -13.09 -11.36 6.59
CA ARG A 119 -12.10 -12.24 5.93
C ARG A 119 -11.02 -11.42 5.22
N TRP A 120 -11.39 -10.36 4.51
CA TRP A 120 -10.41 -9.44 3.91
C TRP A 120 -9.52 -8.74 4.94
N GLU A 121 -10.04 -8.34 6.10
CA GLU A 121 -9.22 -7.80 7.19
C GLU A 121 -8.21 -8.82 7.72
N ALA A 122 -8.57 -10.11 7.76
CA ALA A 122 -7.64 -11.17 8.12
C ALA A 122 -6.53 -11.35 7.06
N GLU A 123 -6.88 -11.31 5.78
CA GLU A 123 -5.90 -11.36 4.67
C GLU A 123 -4.98 -10.14 4.68
N ALA A 124 -5.48 -8.93 5.03
CA ALA A 124 -4.68 -7.70 5.09
C ALA A 124 -3.54 -7.73 6.12
N LYS A 125 -3.55 -8.69 7.05
CA LYS A 125 -2.49 -8.90 8.05
C LYS A 125 -1.39 -9.85 7.55
N LYS A 126 -1.64 -10.59 6.47
CA LYS A 126 -0.71 -11.57 5.94
C LYS A 126 0.34 -10.90 5.03
N PRO A 127 1.51 -11.53 4.85
CA PRO A 127 2.44 -11.15 3.79
C PRO A 127 1.76 -11.19 2.41
N ALA A 128 2.17 -10.31 1.50
CA ALA A 128 1.58 -10.22 0.16
C ALA A 128 1.62 -11.55 -0.63
N THR A 129 2.63 -12.38 -0.39
CA THR A 129 2.80 -13.72 -0.98
C THR A 129 1.77 -14.75 -0.52
N GLU A 130 1.15 -14.54 0.65
CA GLU A 130 0.24 -15.47 1.32
C GLU A 130 -1.22 -15.03 1.24
N VAL A 131 -1.50 -13.86 0.68
CA VAL A 131 -2.87 -13.34 0.53
C VAL A 131 -3.66 -14.23 -0.43
N VAL A 132 -4.76 -14.77 0.07
CA VAL A 132 -5.72 -15.56 -0.72
C VAL A 132 -7.04 -14.79 -0.74
N PRO A 133 -7.45 -14.24 -1.89
CA PRO A 133 -8.72 -13.53 -2.00
C PRO A 133 -9.89 -14.43 -1.56
N PRO A 134 -10.67 -14.06 -0.52
CA PRO A 134 -11.83 -14.84 -0.12
C PRO A 134 -12.87 -14.83 -1.24
N GLU A 135 -13.58 -15.95 -1.38
CA GLU A 135 -14.70 -16.06 -2.33
C GLU A 135 -15.86 -15.15 -1.90
N GLN A 136 -16.43 -14.43 -2.87
CA GLN A 136 -17.58 -13.57 -2.65
C GLN A 136 -18.83 -14.44 -2.38
N PRO A 137 -19.54 -14.22 -1.25
CA PRO A 137 -20.79 -14.94 -0.97
C PRO A 137 -21.87 -14.60 -2.00
N ALA A 138 -22.66 -15.60 -2.41
CA ALA A 138 -23.76 -15.44 -3.36
C ALA A 138 -24.83 -14.44 -2.88
N GLU A 139 -24.99 -14.27 -1.56
CA GLU A 139 -25.93 -13.30 -0.97
C GLU A 139 -25.55 -11.84 -1.24
N LEU A 140 -24.37 -11.58 -1.79
CA LEU A 140 -23.91 -10.24 -2.17
C LEU A 140 -24.15 -9.91 -3.64
N GLU A 141 -24.56 -10.89 -4.45
CA GLU A 141 -24.75 -10.71 -5.89
C GLU A 141 -25.81 -9.61 -6.16
N GLY A 142 -25.42 -8.57 -6.91
CA GLY A 142 -26.31 -7.47 -7.27
C GLY A 142 -26.61 -6.46 -6.16
N LEU A 143 -25.94 -6.54 -5.01
CA LEU A 143 -26.19 -5.65 -3.86
C LEU A 143 -25.76 -4.19 -4.13
N ILE A 144 -24.67 -3.97 -4.86
CA ILE A 144 -24.17 -2.69 -5.40
C ILE A 144 -23.42 -3.04 -6.71
N SER A 145 -23.15 -2.09 -7.62
CA SER A 145 -22.24 -2.29 -8.75
C SER A 145 -20.94 -2.99 -8.29
N ASP A 146 -20.84 -4.28 -8.59
CA ASP A 146 -20.10 -5.27 -7.78
C ASP A 146 -18.57 -5.09 -7.78
N GLU A 147 -18.02 -4.29 -8.68
CA GLU A 147 -16.58 -4.07 -8.82
C GLU A 147 -15.89 -3.67 -7.51
N ARG A 148 -16.58 -2.98 -6.58
CA ARG A 148 -15.93 -2.55 -5.34
C ARG A 148 -15.79 -3.68 -4.29
N LEU A 149 -16.55 -4.76 -4.44
CA LEU A 149 -16.45 -5.97 -3.63
C LEU A 149 -15.73 -7.10 -4.37
N ASP A 150 -15.49 -6.92 -5.67
CA ASP A 150 -14.74 -7.85 -6.51
C ASP A 150 -13.39 -8.20 -5.85
N PRO A 151 -13.10 -9.50 -5.67
CA PRO A 151 -11.85 -9.92 -5.06
C PRO A 151 -10.60 -9.43 -5.82
N GLY A 152 -10.68 -9.31 -7.15
CA GLY A 152 -9.60 -8.83 -8.00
C GLY A 152 -9.32 -7.34 -7.80
N GLU A 153 -10.36 -6.51 -7.64
CA GLU A 153 -10.24 -5.09 -7.32
C GLU A 153 -9.63 -4.88 -5.93
N ILE A 154 -10.10 -5.58 -4.90
CA ILE A 154 -9.52 -5.45 -3.55
C ILE A 154 -8.04 -5.88 -3.55
N ARG A 155 -7.71 -6.97 -4.25
CA ARG A 155 -6.31 -7.40 -4.43
C ARG A 155 -5.46 -6.34 -5.14
N ARG A 156 -6.00 -5.62 -6.13
CA ARG A 156 -5.30 -4.50 -6.78
C ARG A 156 -5.02 -3.35 -5.81
N HIS A 157 -5.94 -3.05 -4.90
CA HIS A 157 -5.69 -2.06 -3.86
C HIS A 157 -4.56 -2.47 -2.91
N PHE A 158 -4.47 -3.76 -2.55
CA PHE A 158 -3.36 -4.28 -1.74
C PHE A 158 -2.02 -4.08 -2.47
N ALA A 159 -1.99 -4.38 -3.77
CA ALA A 159 -0.80 -4.18 -4.59
C ALA A 159 -0.42 -2.68 -4.70
N TRP A 160 -1.37 -1.76 -4.82
CA TRP A 160 -1.09 -0.31 -4.78
C TRP A 160 -0.53 0.13 -3.42
N HIS A 161 -1.05 -0.42 -2.31
CA HIS A 161 -0.49 -0.19 -0.98
C HIS A 161 0.96 -0.63 -0.89
N HIS A 162 1.24 -1.88 -1.25
CA HIS A 162 2.60 -2.43 -1.20
C HIS A 162 3.56 -1.69 -2.15
N TYR A 163 3.11 -1.28 -3.34
CA TYR A 163 3.91 -0.49 -4.27
C TYR A 163 4.34 0.84 -3.67
N ARG A 164 3.41 1.55 -3.01
CA ARG A 164 3.70 2.82 -2.33
C ARG A 164 4.76 2.62 -1.23
N ILE A 165 4.60 1.59 -0.40
CA ILE A 165 5.58 1.26 0.65
C ILE A 165 6.94 0.85 0.05
N ALA A 166 6.95 0.01 -0.99
CA ALA A 166 8.17 -0.39 -1.69
C ALA A 166 8.90 0.83 -2.25
N ARG A 167 8.18 1.76 -2.88
CA ARG A 167 8.74 2.99 -3.43
C ARG A 167 9.38 3.86 -2.34
N LEU A 168 8.72 4.05 -1.20
CA LEU A 168 9.29 4.78 -0.06
C LEU A 168 10.55 4.09 0.48
N ARG A 169 10.52 2.77 0.66
CA ARG A 169 11.66 1.98 1.15
C ARG A 169 12.85 2.03 0.19
N LEU A 170 12.61 1.92 -1.12
CA LEU A 170 13.63 2.08 -2.16
C LEU A 170 14.28 3.46 -2.10
N VAL A 171 13.47 4.52 -2.07
CA VAL A 171 13.99 5.91 -1.97
C VAL A 171 14.77 6.12 -0.68
N TYR A 172 14.29 5.58 0.44
CA TYR A 172 15.00 5.64 1.72
C TYR A 172 16.37 4.94 1.63
N ALA A 173 16.41 3.70 1.17
CA ALA A 173 17.64 2.93 1.00
C ALA A 173 18.63 3.65 0.05
N ALA A 174 18.14 4.19 -1.06
CA ALA A 174 18.93 4.96 -2.02
C ALA A 174 19.60 6.19 -1.42
N LEU A 175 18.85 6.97 -0.63
CA LEU A 175 19.39 8.15 0.05
C LEU A 175 20.49 7.77 1.03
N ARG A 176 20.32 6.66 1.74
CA ARG A 176 21.33 6.12 2.67
C ARG A 176 22.56 5.58 1.94
N LEU A 177 22.37 4.92 0.80
CA LEU A 177 23.47 4.49 -0.08
C LEU A 177 24.29 5.69 -0.60
N GLU A 178 23.61 6.74 -1.09
CA GLU A 178 24.28 7.95 -1.56
C GLU A 178 25.01 8.68 -0.43
N GLU A 179 24.40 8.82 0.74
CA GLU A 179 25.05 9.44 1.89
C GLU A 179 26.37 8.74 2.22
N VAL A 180 26.38 7.40 2.28
CA VAL A 180 27.61 6.62 2.53
C VAL A 180 28.62 6.84 1.42
N ARG A 181 28.20 6.82 0.15
CA ARG A 181 29.11 7.07 -0.98
C ARG A 181 29.73 8.47 -0.92
N LYS A 182 28.95 9.50 -0.65
CA LYS A 182 29.45 10.88 -0.60
C LYS A 182 30.43 11.09 0.56
N ARG A 183 30.26 10.35 1.66
CA ARG A 183 31.15 10.43 2.83
C ARG A 183 32.42 9.59 2.69
N THR A 184 32.35 8.43 2.05
CA THR A 184 33.44 7.44 2.02
C THR A 184 34.07 7.24 0.64
N GLY A 185 33.49 7.83 -0.40
CA GLY A 185 33.89 7.66 -1.79
C GLY A 185 33.36 6.39 -2.46
N ARG A 186 32.69 5.47 -1.74
CA ARG A 186 32.22 4.19 -2.27
C ARG A 186 30.85 3.80 -1.72
N TYR A 187 30.06 3.08 -2.52
CA TYR A 187 28.88 2.39 -2.00
C TYR A 187 29.30 1.21 -1.11
N PRO A 188 28.50 0.85 -0.10
CA PRO A 188 28.75 -0.36 0.68
C PRO A 188 28.60 -1.62 -0.17
N ASP A 189 29.24 -2.72 0.25
CA ASP A 189 29.15 -3.99 -0.47
C ASP A 189 27.80 -4.70 -0.27
N THR A 190 27.12 -4.45 0.85
CA THR A 190 25.81 -5.04 1.17
C THR A 190 24.83 -4.00 1.68
N LEU A 191 23.53 -4.24 1.50
CA LEU A 191 22.47 -3.33 1.97
C LEU A 191 22.32 -3.38 3.50
N GLU A 192 22.56 -4.54 4.09
CA GLU A 192 22.48 -4.81 5.53
C GLU A 192 23.44 -3.91 6.32
N SER A 193 24.59 -3.57 5.73
CA SER A 193 25.59 -2.69 6.36
C SER A 193 25.07 -1.28 6.68
N LEU A 194 23.97 -0.86 6.04
CA LEU A 194 23.31 0.42 6.32
C LEU A 194 22.44 0.41 7.58
N GLY A 195 22.14 -0.77 8.15
CA GLY A 195 21.32 -0.88 9.36
C GLY A 195 19.88 -0.38 9.19
N LEU A 196 19.25 -0.63 8.04
CA LEU A 196 17.90 -0.12 7.73
C LEU A 196 16.76 -0.86 8.45
N GLY A 197 17.02 -1.97 9.14
CA GLY A 197 15.99 -2.78 9.80
C GLY A 197 14.85 -3.18 8.85
N ASP A 198 13.61 -3.06 9.31
CA ASP A 198 12.41 -3.42 8.53
C ASP A 198 12.20 -2.59 7.26
N TYR A 199 12.87 -1.43 7.12
CA TYR A 199 12.81 -0.64 5.89
C TYR A 199 13.61 -1.26 4.74
N ALA A 200 14.48 -2.25 5.01
CA ALA A 200 15.13 -3.04 3.97
C ALA A 200 14.25 -4.20 3.47
N THR A 201 13.10 -4.48 4.08
CA THR A 201 12.23 -5.57 3.66
C THR A 201 11.34 -5.15 2.50
N ASP A 202 11.26 -5.97 1.47
CA ASP A 202 10.35 -5.80 0.34
C ASP A 202 8.91 -6.20 0.75
N PRO A 203 7.92 -5.30 0.65
CA PRO A 203 6.54 -5.62 1.03
C PRO A 203 5.89 -6.68 0.13
N PHE A 204 6.42 -6.95 -1.06
CA PHE A 204 5.85 -7.96 -1.96
C PHE A 204 6.37 -9.38 -1.72
N SER A 205 7.64 -9.53 -1.35
CA SER A 205 8.28 -10.84 -1.14
C SER A 205 8.55 -11.18 0.32
N ASN A 206 8.36 -10.22 1.24
CA ASN A 206 8.73 -10.32 2.65
C ASN A 206 10.22 -10.71 2.85
N SER A 207 11.05 -10.44 1.86
CA SER A 207 12.50 -10.69 1.82
C SER A 207 13.25 -9.36 1.70
N PRO A 208 14.57 -9.29 1.94
CA PRO A 208 15.32 -8.05 1.73
C PRO A 208 15.18 -7.53 0.30
N LEU A 209 15.09 -6.20 0.14
CA LEU A 209 15.19 -5.50 -1.14
C LEU A 209 16.44 -5.95 -1.89
N ARG A 210 16.34 -6.07 -3.21
CA ARG A 210 17.46 -6.51 -4.04
C ARG A 210 18.43 -5.35 -4.22
N TYR A 211 19.67 -5.56 -3.78
CA TYR A 211 20.77 -4.63 -3.95
C TYR A 211 21.96 -5.35 -4.57
N ARG A 212 22.55 -4.78 -5.62
CA ARG A 212 23.76 -5.29 -6.26
C ARG A 212 24.62 -4.16 -6.78
N ARG A 213 25.91 -4.17 -6.47
CA ARG A 213 26.87 -3.23 -7.06
C ARG A 213 27.03 -3.50 -8.57
N THR A 214 27.07 -2.44 -9.38
CA THR A 214 27.23 -2.53 -10.83
C THR A 214 28.22 -1.48 -11.32
N GLY A 215 29.47 -1.87 -11.54
CA GLY A 215 30.55 -0.94 -11.92
C GLY A 215 30.69 0.19 -10.89
N ALA A 216 30.52 1.43 -11.33
CA ALA A 216 30.55 2.62 -10.48
C ALA A 216 29.23 2.91 -9.74
N GLY A 217 28.14 2.20 -10.08
CA GLY A 217 26.79 2.37 -9.53
C GLY A 217 26.29 1.13 -8.79
N TYR A 218 24.97 1.02 -8.71
CA TYR A 218 24.26 -0.13 -8.15
C TYR A 218 22.89 -0.32 -8.81
N ALA A 219 22.35 -1.52 -8.70
CA ALA A 219 20.94 -1.83 -8.91
C ALA A 219 20.27 -1.96 -7.53
N LEU A 220 19.10 -1.33 -7.38
CA LEU A 220 18.25 -1.41 -6.20
C LEU A 220 16.79 -1.55 -6.63
N TYR A 221 16.12 -2.63 -6.24
CA TYR A 221 14.74 -2.89 -6.66
C TYR A 221 13.96 -3.80 -5.70
N SER A 222 12.63 -3.76 -5.83
CA SER A 222 11.67 -4.72 -5.26
C SER A 222 11.16 -5.63 -6.38
N VAL A 223 10.81 -6.87 -6.07
CA VAL A 223 10.33 -7.86 -7.07
C VAL A 223 8.93 -7.55 -7.61
N GLY A 224 8.25 -6.53 -7.08
CA GLY A 224 6.93 -6.11 -7.56
C GLY A 224 5.82 -7.14 -7.32
N ALA A 225 4.62 -6.86 -7.85
CA ALA A 225 3.42 -7.62 -7.51
C ALA A 225 3.32 -8.99 -8.20
N ASN A 226 4.18 -9.28 -9.19
CA ASN A 226 4.25 -10.61 -9.79
C ASN A 226 5.02 -11.61 -8.89
N GLY A 227 5.76 -11.12 -7.89
CA GLY A 227 6.57 -11.93 -6.98
C GLY A 227 7.74 -12.64 -7.63
N LYS A 228 8.11 -12.29 -8.87
CA LYS A 228 9.20 -12.90 -9.63
C LYS A 228 10.33 -11.88 -9.74
N ASP A 229 11.55 -12.34 -9.49
CA ASP A 229 12.73 -11.52 -9.70
C ASP A 229 13.02 -11.46 -11.21
N ASP A 230 12.73 -10.32 -11.82
CA ASP A 230 12.95 -10.06 -13.25
C ASP A 230 14.33 -9.42 -13.51
N GLY A 231 15.26 -9.56 -12.55
CA GLY A 231 16.66 -9.15 -12.67
C GLY A 231 16.90 -7.64 -12.58
N GLY A 232 15.92 -6.89 -12.07
CA GLY A 232 15.89 -5.43 -12.08
C GLY A 232 15.29 -4.90 -13.38
N THR A 233 14.21 -5.49 -13.89
CA THR A 233 13.57 -5.05 -15.14
C THR A 233 12.16 -4.51 -14.89
N ALA A 234 11.95 -3.22 -15.15
CA ALA A 234 10.62 -2.61 -15.05
C ALA A 234 9.73 -3.02 -16.23
N PRO A 235 8.40 -3.12 -16.03
CA PRO A 235 7.46 -3.40 -17.11
C PRO A 235 7.40 -2.21 -18.09
N PRO A 236 7.25 -2.44 -19.42
CA PRO A 236 7.23 -1.38 -20.43
C PRO A 236 6.17 -0.31 -20.20
N GLY A 237 5.01 -0.69 -19.65
CA GLY A 237 3.88 0.20 -19.40
C GLY A 237 3.69 0.64 -17.94
N GLY A 238 4.62 0.29 -17.03
CA GLY A 238 4.41 0.52 -15.60
C GLY A 238 3.25 -0.32 -15.04
N GLU A 239 3.04 -1.51 -15.58
CA GLU A 239 1.98 -2.42 -15.16
C GLU A 239 2.31 -3.02 -13.79
N LEU A 240 1.50 -2.71 -12.78
CA LEU A 240 1.73 -3.10 -11.38
C LEU A 240 2.01 -4.61 -11.19
N ASN A 241 1.40 -5.44 -12.03
CA ASN A 241 1.44 -6.90 -11.94
C ASN A 241 2.57 -7.53 -12.78
N GLN A 242 3.52 -6.74 -13.28
CA GLN A 242 4.63 -7.22 -14.09
C GLN A 242 5.93 -6.51 -13.72
N GLY A 243 7.05 -7.22 -13.80
CA GLY A 243 8.37 -6.66 -13.62
C GLY A 243 8.69 -6.20 -12.20
N ASP A 244 9.90 -5.71 -12.06
CA ASP A 244 10.45 -5.18 -10.82
C ASP A 244 10.15 -3.69 -10.65
N ILE A 245 10.16 -3.24 -9.40
CA ILE A 245 10.06 -1.83 -9.03
C ILE A 245 11.48 -1.30 -8.79
N LEU A 246 12.01 -0.56 -9.76
CA LEU A 246 13.34 0.03 -9.67
C LEU A 246 13.35 1.40 -9.00
N LEU A 247 14.48 1.75 -8.40
CA LEU A 247 14.85 3.12 -8.04
C LEU A 247 15.38 3.92 -9.25
#